data_AF-A0A8J7W630-F1
#
_entry.id   AF-A0A8J7W630-F1
#
_cell.length_a   1.000
_cell.length_b   1.000
_cell.length_c   1.000
_cell.angle_alpha   90.00
_cell.angle_beta   90.00
_cell.angle_gamma   90.00
#
_symmetry.space_group_name_H-M   'P 1'
#
loop_
_entity.id
_entity.type
_entity.pdbx_description
1 polymer ?
#
loop_
_entity_poly.entity_id
_entity_poly.type
_entity_poly.pdbx_seq_one_letter_code
_entity_poly.pdbx_strand_id
1 'polypeptide(L)' 'MDESARELFKFKYIKLVMMLNVLIFSIAAAVVIFFLIPPEYMLRIPVVAALVIIAVVTGVLTRKNYIETKKWLDIHGKSG' A
#
# COMPACT_ATOMS: atom_id res chain seq x y z
N MET A 1 -0.69 -6.07 -26.67
CA MET A 1 -1.35 -6.81 -25.57
C MET A 1 -2.70 -7.31 -26.02
N ASP A 2 -2.96 -8.59 -25.79
CA ASP A 2 -4.29 -9.18 -25.90
C ASP A 2 -5.26 -8.56 -24.88
N GLU A 3 -6.56 -8.57 -25.19
CA GLU A 3 -7.60 -7.90 -24.39
C GLU A 3 -7.71 -8.52 -22.98
N SER A 4 -7.52 -9.85 -22.89
CA SER A 4 -7.46 -10.59 -21.62
C SER A 4 -6.29 -10.15 -20.72
N ALA A 5 -5.12 -9.89 -21.31
CA ALA A 5 -3.92 -9.46 -20.59
C ALA A 5 -4.05 -8.01 -20.07
N ARG A 6 -4.76 -7.15 -20.82
CA ARG A 6 -5.06 -5.77 -20.42
C ARG A 6 -5.97 -5.72 -19.18
N GLU A 7 -7.03 -6.53 -19.15
CA GLU A 7 -7.93 -6.61 -17.99
C GLU A 7 -7.22 -7.14 -16.74
N LEU A 8 -6.38 -8.18 -16.89
CA LEU A 8 -5.56 -8.69 -15.78
C LEU A 8 -4.61 -7.62 -15.23
N PHE A 9 -4.00 -6.82 -16.11
CA PHE A 9 -3.13 -5.72 -15.70
C PHE A 9 -3.90 -4.64 -14.93
N LYS A 10 -5.09 -4.22 -15.39
CA LYS A 10 -5.94 -3.26 -14.67
C LYS A 10 -6.24 -3.74 -13.25
N PHE A 11 -6.58 -5.02 -13.07
CA PHE A 11 -6.84 -5.57 -11.75
C PHE A 11 -5.60 -5.52 -10.84
N LYS A 12 -4.42 -5.92 -11.36
CA LYS A 12 -3.14 -5.81 -10.63
C LYS A 12 -2.83 -4.37 -10.24
N TYR A 13 -3.08 -3.41 -11.13
CA TYR A 13 -2.88 -1.99 -10.88
C TYR A 13 -3.83 -1.44 -9.82
N ILE A 14 -5.14 -1.74 -9.92
CA ILE A 14 -6.14 -1.33 -8.91
C ILE A 14 -5.76 -1.84 -7.53
N LYS A 15 -5.37 -3.12 -7.41
CA LYS A 15 -4.90 -3.71 -6.16
C LYS A 15 -3.69 -2.96 -5.60
N LEU A 16 -2.73 -2.60 -6.46
CA LEU A 16 -1.53 -1.88 -6.05
C LEU A 16 -1.86 -0.47 -5.54
N VAL A 17 -2.72 0.27 -6.26
CA VAL A 17 -3.17 1.61 -5.86
C VAL A 17 -3.93 1.56 -4.54
N MET A 18 -4.80 0.57 -4.36
CA MET A 18 -5.54 0.39 -3.10
C MET A 18 -4.59 0.14 -1.92
N MET A 19 -3.60 -0.73 -2.07
CA MET A 19 -2.59 -0.97 -1.02
C MET A 19 -1.77 0.29 -0.71
N LEU A 20 -1.38 1.05 -1.72
CA LEU A 20 -0.67 2.31 -1.52
C LEU A 20 -1.51 3.34 -0.75
N ASN A 21 -2.82 3.40 -1.01
CA ASN A 21 -3.71 4.29 -0.25
C ASN A 21 -3.83 3.86 1.22
N VAL A 22 -3.97 2.56 1.50
CA VAL A 22 -3.98 2.04 2.88
C VAL A 22 -2.69 2.42 3.61
N LEU A 23 -1.55 2.31 2.93
CA LEU A 23 -0.26 2.74 3.47
C LEU A 23 -0.26 4.24 3.84
N ILE A 24 -0.66 5.10 2.90
CA ILE A 24 -0.68 6.55 3.08
C ILE A 24 -1.62 6.93 4.24
N PHE A 25 -2.84 6.37 4.27
CA PHE A 25 -3.80 6.67 5.32
C PHE A 25 -3.34 6.16 6.69
N SER A 26 -2.67 5.00 6.75
CA SER A 26 -2.12 4.47 8.01
C SER A 26 -1.03 5.39 8.56
N ILE A 27 -0.13 5.87 7.70
CA ILE A 27 0.93 6.82 8.10
C ILE A 27 0.32 8.16 8.53
N ALA A 28 -0.60 8.71 7.73
CA ALA A 28 -1.26 9.97 8.03
C ALA A 28 -2.01 9.91 9.37
N ALA A 29 -2.77 8.84 9.60
CA ALA A 29 -3.47 8.61 10.87
C ALA A 29 -2.49 8.47 12.04
N ALA A 30 -1.37 7.77 11.88
CA ALA A 30 -0.36 7.63 12.92
C ALA A 30 0.23 8.99 13.31
N VAL A 31 0.55 9.83 12.33
CA VAL A 31 1.07 11.20 12.54
C VAL A 31 0.02 12.05 13.25
N VAL A 32 -1.23 12.08 12.75
CA VAL A 32 -2.31 12.85 13.37
C VAL A 32 -2.52 12.42 14.83
N ILE A 33 -2.63 11.12 15.10
CA ILE A 33 -2.84 10.64 16.46
C ILE A 33 -1.63 10.95 17.36
N PHE A 34 -0.42 10.84 16.81
CA PHE A 34 0.79 11.14 17.58
C PHE A 34 0.91 12.61 17.94
N PHE A 35 0.55 13.56 17.06
CA PHE A 35 0.73 14.99 17.34
C PHE A 35 -0.50 15.69 17.92
N LEU A 36 -1.71 15.28 17.54
CA LEU A 36 -2.95 15.97 17.91
C LEU A 36 -3.62 15.42 19.17
N ILE A 37 -3.39 14.15 19.52
CA ILE A 37 -4.03 13.54 20.69
C ILE A 37 -3.20 13.79 21.95
N PRO A 38 -3.81 14.29 23.05
CA PRO A 38 -3.12 14.52 24.31
C PRO A 38 -2.44 13.26 24.87
N PRO A 39 -1.31 13.41 25.58
CA PRO A 39 -0.59 12.28 26.19
C PRO A 39 -1.37 11.56 27.29
N GLU A 40 -2.38 12.19 27.88
CA GLU A 40 -3.24 11.59 28.91
C GLU A 40 -4.06 10.39 28.39
N TYR A 41 -4.28 10.31 27.07
CA TYR A 41 -4.97 9.18 26.47
C TYR A 41 -4.06 7.95 26.40
N MET A 42 -4.26 7.01 27.32
CA MET A 42 -3.48 5.76 27.41
C MET A 42 -3.46 4.95 26.10
N LEU A 43 -4.52 5.04 25.29
CA LEU A 43 -4.62 4.33 24.00
C LEU A 43 -3.83 4.99 22.86
N ARG A 44 -3.31 6.21 23.02
CA ARG A 44 -2.57 6.93 21.97
C ARG A 44 -1.37 6.12 21.45
N ILE A 45 -0.51 5.65 22.35
CA ILE A 45 0.72 4.93 21.97
C ILE A 45 0.41 3.56 21.33
N PRO A 46 -0.45 2.70 21.90
CA PRO A 46 -0.83 1.44 21.26
C PRO A 46 -1.42 1.61 19.87
N VAL A 47 -2.29 2.61 19.67
CA VAL A 47 -2.93 2.86 18.36
C VAL A 47 -1.90 3.34 17.33
N VAL A 48 -1.02 4.28 17.70
CA VAL A 48 0.08 4.71 16.82
C VAL A 48 0.98 3.54 16.46
N ALA A 49 1.35 2.70 17.42
CA ALA A 49 2.16 1.51 17.18
C ALA A 49 1.48 0.54 16.21
N ALA A 50 0.18 0.28 16.38
CA ALA A 50 -0.59 -0.57 15.47
C ALA A 50 -0.62 0.00 14.04
N LEU A 51 -0.86 1.31 13.88
CA LEU A 51 -0.86 1.97 12.57
C LEU A 51 0.51 1.92 11.89
N VAL A 52 1.59 2.09 12.65
CA VAL A 52 2.96 1.94 12.14
C VAL A 52 3.22 0.51 11.67
N ILE A 53 2.79 -0.51 12.43
CA ILE A 53 2.92 -1.92 12.02
C ILE A 53 2.15 -2.18 10.72
N ILE A 54 0.90 -1.70 10.62
CA ILE A 54 0.08 -1.82 9.40
C ILE A 54 0.76 -1.13 8.22
N ALA A 55 1.33 0.05 8.42
CA ALA A 55 2.07 0.77 7.38
C ALA A 55 3.30 -0.02 6.93
N VAL A 56 4.11 -0.56 7.85
CA VAL A 56 5.29 -1.37 7.48
C VAL A 56 4.87 -2.61 6.69
N VAL A 57 3.87 -3.36 7.16
CA VAL A 57 3.39 -4.57 6.46
C VAL A 57 2.85 -4.22 5.07
N THR A 58 1.98 -3.21 4.98
CA THR A 58 1.41 -2.77 3.70
C THR A 58 2.47 -2.26 2.75
N GLY A 59 3.48 -1.53 3.25
CA GLY A 59 4.60 -1.04 2.45
C GLY A 59 5.43 -2.18 1.86
N VAL A 60 5.75 -3.20 2.65
CA VAL A 60 6.47 -4.40 2.17
C VAL A 60 5.65 -5.14 1.11
N LEU A 61 4.36 -5.34 1.34
CA LEU A 61 3.48 -6.03 0.39
C LEU A 61 3.31 -5.23 -0.91
N THR A 62 3.13 -3.91 -0.82
CA THR A 62 3.04 -3.02 -1.98
C THR A 62 4.31 -3.10 -2.82
N ARG A 63 5.49 -3.06 -2.18
CA ARG A 63 6.78 -3.18 -2.87
C ARG A 63 6.93 -4.52 -3.57
N LYS A 64 6.55 -5.63 -2.92
CA LYS A 64 6.58 -6.97 -3.52
C LYS A 64 5.67 -7.05 -4.75
N ASN A 65 4.40 -6.65 -4.60
CA ASN A 65 3.42 -6.65 -5.68
C ASN A 65 3.83 -5.74 -6.86
N TYR A 66 4.46 -4.59 -6.57
CA TYR A 66 4.99 -3.70 -7.60
C TYR A 66 6.10 -4.38 -8.40
N ILE A 67 7.08 -5.01 -7.74
CA ILE A 67 8.19 -5.70 -8.41
C ILE A 67 7.67 -6.86 -9.27
N GLU A 68 6.72 -7.65 -8.75
CA GLU A 68 6.10 -8.75 -9.50
C GLU A 68 5.33 -8.25 -10.72
N THR A 69 4.54 -7.20 -10.55
CA THR A 69 3.77 -6.60 -11.65
C THR A 69 4.69 -5.99 -12.70
N LYS A 70 5.78 -5.34 -12.29
CA LYS A 70 6.81 -4.81 -13.19
C LYS A 70 7.50 -5.93 -13.98
N LYS A 71 7.92 -7.01 -13.32
CA LYS A 71 8.51 -8.18 -14.01
C LYS A 71 7.53 -8.79 -15.01
N TRP A 72 6.25 -8.90 -14.64
CA TRP A 72 5.21 -9.39 -15.54
C TRP A 72 5.05 -8.48 -16.76
N LEU A 73 5.03 -7.16 -16.56
CA LEU A 73 5.02 -6.14 -17.62
C LEU A 73 6.26 -6.21 -18.51
N ASP A 74 7.46 -6.43 -17.96
CA ASP A 74 8.68 -6.51 -18.77
C ASP A 74 8.64 -7.71 -19.74
N ILE A 75 7.96 -8.79 -19.34
CA ILE A 75 7.78 -10.01 -20.15
C ILE A 75 6.64 -9.82 -21.17
N HIS A 76 5.49 -9.28 -20.75
CA HIS A 76 4.26 -9.26 -21.57
C HIS A 76 4.00 -7.91 -22.26
N GLY A 77 4.72 -6.86 -21.87
CA GLY A 77 4.58 -5.49 -22.33
C GLY A 77 5.43 -5.14 -23.55
N LYS A 78 6.44 -5.97 -23.90
CA LYS A 78 7.29 -5.79 -25.10
C LYS A 78 6.65 -6.32 -26.41
N SER A 79 5.34 -6.21 -26.55
CA SER A 79 4.62 -6.45 -27.83
C SER A 79 3.97 -5.17 -28.33
N GLY A 80 4.77 -4.11 -28.41
CA GLY A 80 4.43 -2.81 -28.99
C GLY A 80 5.54 -2.37 -29.92
#